data_AF-A0A6N6KDI6-F1
#
_entry.id   AF-A0A6N6KDI6-F1
#
_cell.length_a   1.000
_cell.length_b   1.000
_cell.length_c   1.000
_cell.angle_alpha   90.00
_cell.angle_beta   90.00
_cell.angle_gamma   90.00
#
_symmetry.space_group_name_H-M   'P 1'
#
loop_
_entity.id
_entity.type
_entity.pdbx_description
1 polymer ?
#
loop_
_entity_poly.entity_id
_entity_poly.type
_entity_poly.pdbx_seq_one_letter_code
_entity_poly.pdbx_strand_id
1 'polypeptide(L)'
;ATTYGSGPQAGFGAGPLTDQGTTDTETCANWDRFFIVHQPDINAFKADWQDNGMIDNIVPSSILGWPGRGNPHFLDVNGYALPEGTFAPYVDINGDGVYNPMLGDYPSTKQADEAIWWVYNYAYESDTYPQAPGIEVHAMAYAYASDVDALNNTTFYDIKLINKSPTPLDSTYFSIWTDPDLGCYTDDYVGYNPDNHMAFVYNTDAQDGSVGCNCDQGVNTYCEEIPMVGILPLDGIDSQGNTSPSSFVVYHGYEGPPNQGDPNIPLEYYRLMQGQWLDGSPITDPNGEPIQYMYPGAPDNEDEWSMCSDGGAPVGDRRMLINFGPFNFPQGAIEAISFAVVGVEDVPHPCPSLNPLTDAANEVLGFYDILSAEESPGKVECNATVFPNPVTGQSVITLDAEHDRIWEVIIYTSNGKTALYQNRISNSQFEVGKSSLPAGVYFFRVATEEGKIGRGKFVVH
;
A
#
# COMPACT_ATOMS: atom_id res chain seq x y z
N ALA A 1 20.54 -12.98 -1.38
CA ALA A 1 19.39 -12.39 -0.70
C ALA A 1 19.76 -12.04 0.73
N THR A 2 20.28 -10.82 0.92
CA THR A 2 20.41 -10.20 2.25
C THR A 2 19.93 -8.77 2.10
N THR A 3 18.68 -8.56 2.50
CA THR A 3 18.01 -7.27 2.68
C THR A 3 18.48 -6.61 3.98
N TYR A 4 18.15 -5.32 4.12
CA TYR A 4 18.35 -4.51 5.33
C TYR A 4 17.89 -5.27 6.60
N GLY A 5 18.73 -5.29 7.64
CA GLY A 5 18.57 -6.18 8.79
C GLY A 5 19.45 -7.44 8.68
N SER A 6 20.77 -7.26 8.80
CA SER A 6 21.78 -8.33 8.74
C SER A 6 21.78 -9.22 9.98
N GLY A 7 20.70 -9.97 10.20
CA GLY A 7 20.60 -11.00 11.21
C GLY A 7 19.83 -12.22 10.68
N PRO A 8 20.12 -13.44 11.16
CA PRO A 8 19.38 -14.67 10.82
C PRO A 8 17.93 -14.70 11.37
N GLN A 9 17.28 -13.54 11.49
CA GLN A 9 16.08 -13.31 12.30
C GLN A 9 14.89 -12.72 11.53
N ALA A 10 15.05 -12.29 10.28
CA ALA A 10 13.93 -11.74 9.52
C ALA A 10 13.02 -12.87 9.02
N GLY A 11 11.75 -12.87 9.43
CA GLY A 11 10.73 -13.80 8.91
C GLY A 11 10.37 -13.59 7.43
N PHE A 12 11.03 -12.65 6.77
CA PHE A 12 10.75 -12.23 5.40
C PHE A 12 11.71 -12.86 4.40
N GLY A 13 11.20 -13.19 3.21
CA GLY A 13 12.03 -13.57 2.07
C GLY A 13 11.53 -12.98 0.77
N ALA A 14 12.40 -12.96 -0.24
CA ALA A 14 12.06 -12.43 -1.56
C ALA A 14 11.13 -13.39 -2.32
N GLY A 15 10.29 -12.83 -3.19
CA GLY A 15 9.48 -13.59 -4.12
C GLY A 15 8.19 -14.18 -3.60
N PRO A 16 7.45 -14.84 -4.49
CA PRO A 16 6.10 -15.33 -4.22
C PRO A 16 6.09 -16.63 -3.39
N LEU A 17 4.89 -16.95 -2.91
CA LEU A 17 4.54 -18.18 -2.24
C LEU A 17 3.69 -19.09 -3.13
N THR A 18 3.80 -20.40 -2.89
CA THR A 18 2.84 -21.38 -3.40
C THR A 18 1.47 -21.18 -2.75
N ASP A 19 0.43 -21.84 -3.27
CA ASP A 19 -0.91 -21.86 -2.64
C ASP A 19 -0.95 -22.59 -1.29
N GLN A 20 0.20 -23.04 -0.77
CA GLN A 20 0.36 -23.59 0.58
C GLN A 20 1.10 -22.62 1.52
N GLY A 21 1.38 -21.39 1.09
CA GLY A 21 2.07 -20.39 1.90
C GLY A 21 3.56 -20.66 2.07
N THR A 22 4.17 -21.44 1.18
CA THR A 22 5.59 -21.82 1.24
C THR A 22 6.37 -21.35 0.01
N THR A 23 7.68 -21.28 0.13
CA THR A 23 8.60 -20.97 -0.98
C THR A 23 9.91 -21.76 -0.83
N ASP A 24 10.81 -21.65 -1.80
CA ASP A 24 12.12 -22.31 -1.79
C ASP A 24 13.25 -21.35 -2.13
N THR A 25 14.49 -21.77 -1.85
CA THR A 25 15.68 -20.93 -2.04
C THR A 25 15.88 -20.48 -3.48
N GLU A 26 15.54 -21.31 -4.46
CA GLU A 26 15.70 -20.97 -5.88
C GLU A 26 14.69 -19.90 -6.30
N THR A 27 13.43 -20.05 -5.90
CA THR A 27 12.38 -19.06 -6.11
C THR A 27 12.77 -17.73 -5.48
N CYS A 28 13.26 -17.73 -4.24
CA CYS A 28 13.71 -16.50 -3.59
C CYS A 28 14.89 -15.86 -4.32
N ALA A 29 15.89 -16.63 -4.76
CA ALA A 29 17.03 -16.07 -5.50
C ALA A 29 16.60 -15.50 -6.86
N ASN A 30 15.64 -16.14 -7.53
CA ASN A 30 15.09 -15.64 -8.78
C ASN A 30 14.36 -14.31 -8.59
N TRP A 31 13.61 -14.15 -7.51
CA TRP A 31 12.77 -12.97 -7.25
C TRP A 31 13.39 -11.90 -6.34
N ASP A 32 14.62 -12.09 -5.87
CA ASP A 32 15.42 -11.09 -5.13
C ASP A 32 15.90 -9.96 -6.06
N ARG A 33 14.94 -9.21 -6.62
CA ARG A 33 15.17 -8.12 -7.58
C ARG A 33 13.99 -7.14 -7.63
N PHE A 34 14.28 -5.96 -8.16
CA PHE A 34 13.29 -4.95 -8.51
C PHE A 34 13.02 -4.95 -10.01
N PHE A 35 11.76 -4.76 -10.39
CA PHE A 35 11.34 -4.51 -11.77
C PHE A 35 11.07 -3.01 -11.92
N ILE A 36 11.97 -2.33 -12.63
CA ILE A 36 11.98 -0.87 -12.75
C ILE A 36 11.57 -0.49 -14.17
N VAL A 37 10.68 0.50 -14.29
CA VAL A 37 10.26 1.06 -15.57
C VAL A 37 10.18 2.58 -15.45
N HIS A 38 10.57 3.26 -16.53
CA HIS A 38 10.51 4.72 -16.63
C HIS A 38 9.47 5.14 -17.68
N GLN A 39 8.81 6.27 -17.43
CA GLN A 39 7.77 6.78 -18.33
C GLN A 39 8.25 7.04 -19.77
N PRO A 40 9.47 7.54 -20.03
CA PRO A 40 9.96 7.72 -21.40
C PRO A 40 9.99 6.41 -22.21
N ASP A 41 10.30 5.28 -21.58
CA ASP A 41 10.30 3.96 -22.22
C ASP A 41 8.87 3.54 -22.60
N ILE A 42 7.93 3.72 -21.67
CA ILE A 42 6.50 3.43 -21.91
C ILE A 42 5.94 4.34 -23.00
N ASN A 43 6.30 5.62 -23.00
CA ASN A 43 5.83 6.59 -23.99
C ASN A 43 6.35 6.27 -25.39
N ALA A 44 7.64 5.91 -25.51
CA ALA A 44 8.23 5.49 -26.78
C ALA A 44 7.57 4.21 -27.31
N PHE A 45 7.35 3.22 -26.43
CA PHE A 45 6.65 1.98 -26.75
C PHE A 45 5.20 2.22 -27.19
N LYS A 46 4.45 3.08 -26.48
CA LYS A 46 3.08 3.45 -26.88
C LYS A 46 3.05 4.17 -28.23
N ALA A 47 4.04 5.03 -28.52
CA ALA A 47 4.13 5.71 -29.80
C ALA A 47 4.39 4.74 -30.95
N ASP A 48 5.23 3.71 -30.73
CA ASP A 48 5.46 2.61 -31.68
C ASP A 48 4.13 1.89 -31.98
N TRP A 49 3.42 1.43 -30.96
CA TRP A 49 2.12 0.77 -31.17
C TRP A 49 1.09 1.65 -31.89
N GLN A 50 1.01 2.93 -31.53
CA GLN A 50 -0.01 3.85 -32.07
C GLN A 50 0.22 4.25 -33.53
N ASP A 51 1.42 4.05 -34.08
CA ASP A 51 1.73 4.49 -35.43
C ASP A 51 1.06 3.60 -36.51
N ASN A 52 1.02 2.29 -36.28
CA ASN A 52 0.59 1.29 -37.26
C ASN A 52 -0.04 0.04 -36.64
N GLY A 53 -0.10 -0.07 -35.30
CA GLY A 53 -0.65 -1.22 -34.59
C GLY A 53 0.29 -2.43 -34.52
N MET A 54 1.60 -2.21 -34.68
CA MET A 54 2.64 -3.23 -34.54
C MET A 54 3.78 -2.66 -33.69
N ILE A 55 4.45 -3.55 -32.96
CA ILE A 55 5.71 -3.22 -32.29
C ILE A 55 6.85 -3.66 -33.22
N ASP A 56 7.47 -2.71 -33.91
CA ASP A 56 8.59 -2.96 -34.82
C ASP A 56 9.90 -2.30 -34.40
N ASN A 57 9.87 -1.45 -33.36
CA ASN A 57 11.06 -0.95 -32.70
C ASN A 57 11.57 -1.90 -31.62
N ILE A 58 12.78 -1.61 -31.11
CA ILE A 58 13.37 -2.39 -30.02
C ILE A 58 12.58 -2.11 -28.74
N VAL A 59 11.96 -3.16 -28.18
CA VAL A 59 11.26 -3.09 -26.89
C VAL A 59 12.29 -3.06 -25.75
N PRO A 60 12.24 -2.07 -24.84
CA PRO A 60 13.06 -2.05 -23.63
C PRO A 60 12.87 -3.34 -22.80
N SER A 61 13.95 -3.86 -22.21
CA SER A 61 13.88 -5.09 -21.41
C SER A 61 12.99 -4.95 -20.17
N SER A 62 12.85 -3.74 -19.64
CA SER A 62 11.94 -3.39 -18.53
C SER A 62 10.47 -3.63 -18.89
N ILE A 63 10.09 -3.41 -20.15
CA ILE A 63 8.75 -3.67 -20.68
C ILE A 63 8.65 -5.13 -21.13
N LEU A 64 9.61 -5.61 -21.92
CA LEU A 64 9.58 -6.95 -22.48
C LEU A 64 9.57 -8.04 -21.40
N GLY A 65 10.38 -7.86 -20.36
CA GLY A 65 10.51 -8.78 -19.23
C GLY A 65 9.63 -8.46 -18.02
N TRP A 66 8.67 -7.54 -18.15
CA TRP A 66 7.77 -7.17 -17.04
C TRP A 66 7.00 -8.41 -16.54
N PRO A 67 6.87 -8.62 -15.22
CA PRO A 67 6.17 -9.77 -14.65
C PRO A 67 4.63 -9.60 -14.72
N GLY A 68 4.10 -9.20 -15.87
CA GLY A 68 2.67 -9.22 -16.16
C GLY A 68 2.17 -10.66 -16.37
N ARG A 69 0.90 -10.92 -16.04
CA ARG A 69 0.31 -12.26 -16.08
C ARG A 69 0.56 -12.95 -17.43
N GLY A 70 1.16 -14.14 -17.40
CA GLY A 70 1.33 -14.97 -18.59
C GLY A 70 2.35 -14.46 -19.62
N ASN A 71 3.24 -13.53 -19.25
CA ASN A 71 4.21 -12.95 -20.18
C ASN A 71 5.06 -14.00 -20.91
N PRO A 72 4.92 -14.17 -22.24
CA PRO A 72 5.67 -15.17 -22.99
C PRO A 72 7.17 -14.87 -23.12
N HIS A 73 7.58 -13.62 -22.92
CA HIS A 73 8.97 -13.16 -23.03
C HIS A 73 9.71 -13.14 -21.69
N PHE A 74 9.02 -13.37 -20.57
CA PHE A 74 9.59 -13.24 -19.24
C PHE A 74 10.78 -14.17 -19.02
N LEU A 75 10.67 -15.44 -19.43
CA LEU A 75 11.72 -16.44 -19.27
C LEU A 75 12.99 -16.04 -20.02
N ASP A 76 12.85 -15.59 -21.27
CA ASP A 76 13.98 -15.23 -22.12
C ASP A 76 14.71 -13.98 -21.59
N VAL A 77 13.98 -13.03 -21.00
CA VAL A 77 14.55 -11.80 -20.43
C VAL A 77 15.13 -12.01 -19.03
N ASN A 78 14.43 -12.72 -18.15
CA ASN A 78 14.78 -12.81 -16.73
C ASN A 78 15.55 -14.08 -16.35
N GLY A 79 15.53 -15.11 -17.22
CA GLY A 79 16.26 -16.36 -17.03
C GLY A 79 15.57 -17.42 -16.16
N TYR A 80 14.32 -17.20 -15.77
CA TYR A 80 13.50 -18.17 -15.00
C TYR A 80 12.01 -18.03 -15.37
N ALA A 81 11.22 -19.06 -15.09
CA ALA A 81 9.81 -19.08 -15.46
C ALA A 81 8.98 -18.12 -14.60
N LEU A 82 8.05 -17.40 -15.23
CA LEU A 82 7.01 -16.66 -14.51
C LEU A 82 6.02 -17.69 -13.93
N PRO A 83 5.73 -17.68 -12.62
CA PRO A 83 4.71 -18.56 -12.05
C PRO A 83 3.32 -18.22 -12.60
N GLU A 84 2.41 -19.18 -12.51
CA GLU A 84 1.00 -18.94 -12.82
C GLU A 84 0.37 -18.05 -11.74
N GLY A 85 -0.28 -16.97 -12.16
CA GLY A 85 -0.91 -16.04 -11.23
C GLY A 85 -1.05 -14.62 -11.78
N THR A 86 -1.59 -13.73 -10.94
CA THR A 86 -1.60 -12.29 -11.20
C THR A 86 -0.45 -11.67 -10.41
N PHE A 87 0.45 -11.00 -11.12
CA PHE A 87 1.66 -10.39 -10.56
C PHE A 87 1.62 -8.87 -10.80
N ALA A 88 2.61 -8.30 -11.48
CA ALA A 88 2.68 -6.86 -11.67
C ALA A 88 1.54 -6.35 -12.56
N PRO A 89 1.02 -5.16 -12.27
CA PRO A 89 -0.09 -4.58 -13.02
C PRO A 89 0.35 -4.20 -14.44
N TYR A 90 -0.56 -4.33 -15.40
CA TYR A 90 -0.33 -4.00 -16.81
C TYR A 90 -1.61 -3.51 -17.47
N VAL A 91 -1.44 -2.76 -18.55
CA VAL A 91 -2.54 -2.38 -19.45
C VAL A 91 -2.62 -3.43 -20.55
N ASP A 92 -3.74 -4.15 -20.56
CA ASP A 92 -4.13 -5.11 -21.59
C ASP A 92 -4.86 -4.39 -22.73
N ILE A 93 -4.20 -4.23 -23.87
CA ILE A 93 -4.71 -3.52 -25.04
C ILE A 93 -5.69 -4.35 -25.83
N ASN A 94 -5.48 -5.67 -25.90
CA ASN A 94 -6.26 -6.56 -26.76
C ASN A 94 -7.42 -7.26 -26.01
N GLY A 95 -7.44 -7.19 -24.67
CA GLY A 95 -8.48 -7.74 -23.81
C GLY A 95 -8.47 -9.27 -23.73
N ASP A 96 -7.31 -9.92 -23.84
CA ASP A 96 -7.16 -11.38 -23.75
C ASP A 96 -6.74 -11.87 -22.35
N GLY A 97 -6.43 -10.94 -21.42
CA GLY A 97 -6.05 -11.25 -20.05
C GLY A 97 -4.62 -11.78 -19.89
N VAL A 98 -3.77 -11.65 -20.91
CA VAL A 98 -2.35 -12.05 -20.92
C VAL A 98 -1.49 -10.86 -21.27
N TYR A 99 -0.44 -10.60 -20.49
CA TYR A 99 0.51 -9.55 -20.82
C TYR A 99 1.40 -9.97 -21.99
N ASN A 100 1.23 -9.32 -23.15
CA ASN A 100 2.07 -9.50 -24.31
C ASN A 100 2.49 -8.16 -24.93
N PRO A 101 3.73 -7.71 -24.67
CA PRO A 101 4.27 -6.50 -25.27
C PRO A 101 4.20 -6.48 -26.80
N MET A 102 4.33 -7.63 -27.46
CA MET A 102 4.26 -7.67 -28.94
C MET A 102 2.85 -7.43 -29.48
N LEU A 103 1.83 -7.43 -28.61
CA LEU A 103 0.43 -7.11 -28.92
C LEU A 103 0.00 -5.75 -28.33
N GLY A 104 0.97 -4.91 -27.93
CA GLY A 104 0.73 -3.54 -27.49
C GLY A 104 0.59 -3.37 -25.98
N ASP A 105 0.60 -4.45 -25.19
CA ASP A 105 0.46 -4.35 -23.73
C ASP A 105 1.70 -3.72 -23.10
N TYR A 106 1.50 -2.97 -22.02
CA TYR A 106 2.59 -2.28 -21.32
C TYR A 106 2.36 -2.22 -19.81
N PRO A 107 3.41 -1.99 -18.99
CA PRO A 107 3.28 -1.86 -17.54
C PRO A 107 2.29 -0.77 -17.13
N SER A 108 1.42 -1.05 -16.17
CA SER A 108 0.50 -0.04 -15.63
C SER A 108 1.16 0.63 -14.43
N THR A 109 1.67 1.84 -14.64
CA THR A 109 2.49 2.57 -13.67
C THR A 109 1.81 3.79 -13.08
N LYS A 110 0.48 3.91 -13.24
CA LYS A 110 -0.27 5.13 -12.89
C LYS A 110 0.31 6.41 -13.53
N GLN A 111 0.94 6.29 -14.70
CA GLN A 111 1.63 7.37 -15.42
C GLN A 111 2.84 7.97 -14.68
N ALA A 112 3.35 7.30 -13.64
CA ALA A 112 4.54 7.71 -12.92
C ALA A 112 5.77 7.80 -13.84
N ASP A 113 6.65 8.77 -13.54
CA ASP A 113 7.93 8.97 -14.22
C ASP A 113 8.90 7.81 -13.97
N GLU A 114 8.82 7.24 -12.77
CA GLU A 114 9.49 6.01 -12.37
C GLU A 114 8.55 5.15 -11.53
N ALA A 115 8.51 3.85 -11.83
CA ALA A 115 7.82 2.86 -11.02
C ALA A 115 8.71 1.64 -10.79
N ILE A 116 8.71 1.16 -9.56
CA ILE A 116 9.49 0.03 -9.07
C ILE A 116 8.51 -0.98 -8.49
N TRP A 117 8.50 -2.20 -9.00
CA TRP A 117 7.64 -3.27 -8.50
C TRP A 117 8.46 -4.46 -7.99
N TRP A 118 8.02 -5.07 -6.89
CA TRP A 118 8.65 -6.27 -6.33
C TRP A 118 7.67 -7.13 -5.53
N VAL A 119 8.13 -8.35 -5.21
CA VAL A 119 7.40 -9.31 -4.38
C VAL A 119 8.29 -9.78 -3.24
N TYR A 120 7.73 -9.86 -2.06
CA TYR A 120 8.32 -10.52 -0.91
C TYR A 120 7.25 -11.25 -0.12
N ASN A 121 7.64 -12.01 0.89
CA ASN A 121 6.73 -12.82 1.68
C ASN A 121 7.13 -12.88 3.14
N TYR A 122 6.17 -13.23 3.99
CA TYR A 122 6.35 -13.59 5.39
C TYR A 122 5.99 -15.08 5.57
N ALA A 123 6.94 -15.95 5.19
CA ALA A 123 6.79 -17.41 5.28
C ALA A 123 7.98 -18.11 5.96
N TYR A 124 8.98 -17.36 6.45
CA TYR A 124 10.13 -17.96 7.13
C TYR A 124 9.93 -17.98 8.64
N GLU A 125 9.95 -19.18 9.19
CA GLU A 125 9.99 -19.36 10.64
C GLU A 125 11.40 -19.02 11.16
N SER A 126 11.45 -18.31 12.29
CA SER A 126 12.67 -18.09 13.06
C SER A 126 12.39 -18.35 14.54
N ASP A 127 13.42 -18.40 15.38
CA ASP A 127 13.23 -18.53 16.83
C ASP A 127 12.36 -17.38 17.40
N THR A 128 12.40 -16.20 16.77
CA THR A 128 11.57 -15.02 17.09
C THR A 128 10.16 -15.13 16.51
N TYR A 129 10.02 -15.77 15.34
CA TYR A 129 8.76 -15.91 14.59
C TYR A 129 8.47 -17.38 14.30
N PRO A 130 8.07 -18.18 15.31
CA PRO A 130 7.97 -19.63 15.18
C PRO A 130 6.79 -20.10 14.33
N GLN A 131 5.91 -19.19 13.89
CA GLN A 131 4.75 -19.46 13.05
C GLN A 131 4.61 -18.35 12.03
N ALA A 132 5.26 -18.51 10.87
CA ALA A 132 5.12 -17.55 9.80
C ALA A 132 3.71 -17.63 9.20
N PRO A 133 3.01 -16.50 8.98
CA PRO A 133 1.62 -16.49 8.57
C PRO A 133 1.38 -16.90 7.11
N GLY A 134 2.44 -17.04 6.29
CA GLY A 134 2.34 -17.44 4.89
C GLY A 134 1.68 -16.35 4.02
N ILE A 135 2.08 -15.10 4.25
CA ILE A 135 1.57 -13.93 3.54
C ILE A 135 2.53 -13.56 2.42
N GLU A 136 2.01 -13.38 1.22
CA GLU A 136 2.74 -12.82 0.08
C GLU A 136 2.37 -11.34 -0.04
N VAL A 137 3.37 -10.50 -0.35
CA VAL A 137 3.22 -9.05 -0.50
C VAL A 137 3.70 -8.63 -1.87
N HIS A 138 2.83 -8.00 -2.65
CA HIS A 138 3.21 -7.29 -3.86
C HIS A 138 3.31 -5.81 -3.52
N ALA A 139 4.43 -5.19 -3.87
CA ALA A 139 4.67 -3.79 -3.57
C ALA A 139 5.06 -3.05 -4.85
N MET A 140 4.53 -1.84 -4.98
CA MET A 140 4.93 -0.89 -6.02
C MET A 140 5.26 0.44 -5.36
N ALA A 141 6.46 0.97 -5.62
CA ALA A 141 6.81 2.35 -5.32
C ALA A 141 6.85 3.14 -6.62
N TYR A 142 6.38 4.39 -6.59
CA TYR A 142 6.35 5.24 -7.78
C TYR A 142 6.42 6.72 -7.40
N ALA A 143 6.93 7.53 -8.33
CA ALA A 143 7.13 8.96 -8.14
C ALA A 143 6.91 9.73 -9.45
N TYR A 144 6.70 11.05 -9.32
CA TYR A 144 6.41 11.94 -10.42
C TYR A 144 7.40 13.11 -10.40
N ALA A 145 7.95 13.45 -11.56
CA ALA A 145 8.66 14.70 -11.77
C ALA A 145 7.60 15.78 -12.06
N SER A 146 7.51 16.78 -11.19
CA SER A 146 6.45 17.78 -11.25
C SER A 146 6.99 19.17 -10.95
N ASP A 147 6.38 20.20 -11.55
CA ASP A 147 6.61 21.60 -11.17
C ASP A 147 5.76 21.99 -9.93
N VAL A 148 4.98 21.05 -9.39
CA VAL A 148 4.24 21.21 -8.12
C VAL A 148 5.09 20.57 -7.01
N ASP A 149 5.64 21.39 -6.13
CA ASP A 149 6.57 20.98 -5.07
C ASP A 149 6.02 19.81 -4.22
N ALA A 150 4.75 19.87 -3.84
CA ALA A 150 4.10 18.81 -3.08
C ALA A 150 4.18 17.44 -3.77
N LEU A 151 4.03 17.39 -5.09
CA LEU A 151 4.15 16.14 -5.86
C LEU A 151 5.61 15.75 -6.10
N ASN A 152 6.46 16.74 -6.37
CA ASN A 152 7.88 16.52 -6.64
C ASN A 152 8.66 15.99 -5.43
N ASN A 153 8.19 16.34 -4.22
CA ASN A 153 8.76 15.91 -2.94
C ASN A 153 7.99 14.75 -2.30
N THR A 154 7.22 13.99 -3.09
CA THR A 154 6.40 12.87 -2.61
C THR A 154 6.73 11.57 -3.34
N THR A 155 6.82 10.47 -2.58
CA THR A 155 6.81 9.11 -3.11
C THR A 155 5.51 8.40 -2.74
N PHE A 156 5.07 7.50 -3.61
CA PHE A 156 3.83 6.75 -3.45
C PHE A 156 4.09 5.26 -3.38
N TYR A 157 3.25 4.55 -2.65
CA TYR A 157 3.38 3.12 -2.41
C TYR A 157 2.03 2.44 -2.51
N ASP A 158 1.95 1.38 -3.32
CA ASP A 158 0.82 0.45 -3.34
C ASP A 158 1.30 -0.88 -2.76
N ILE A 159 0.66 -1.34 -1.68
CA ILE A 159 0.97 -2.59 -1.01
C ILE A 159 -0.25 -3.51 -1.08
N LYS A 160 -0.07 -4.70 -1.63
CA LYS A 160 -1.09 -5.73 -1.73
C LYS A 160 -0.67 -6.95 -0.92
N LEU A 161 -1.45 -7.26 0.10
CA LEU A 161 -1.28 -8.42 0.96
C LEU A 161 -2.13 -9.57 0.42
N ILE A 162 -1.56 -10.77 0.39
CA ILE A 162 -2.25 -11.98 -0.07
C ILE A 162 -2.03 -13.09 0.95
N ASN A 163 -3.11 -13.62 1.53
CA ASN A 163 -2.99 -14.82 2.36
C ASN A 163 -2.83 -16.05 1.47
N LYS A 164 -1.61 -16.59 1.40
CA LYS A 164 -1.30 -17.80 0.63
C LYS A 164 -1.34 -19.06 1.49
N SER A 165 -1.40 -18.90 2.81
CA SER A 165 -1.51 -19.99 3.78
C SER A 165 -2.90 -20.63 3.75
N PRO A 166 -3.01 -21.96 3.91
CA PRO A 166 -4.29 -22.63 4.13
C PRO A 166 -4.91 -22.30 5.50
N THR A 167 -4.17 -21.63 6.38
CA THR A 167 -4.66 -21.22 7.69
C THR A 167 -5.29 -19.82 7.59
N PRO A 168 -6.60 -19.67 7.87
CA PRO A 168 -7.20 -18.35 7.93
C PRO A 168 -6.67 -17.58 9.14
N LEU A 169 -6.43 -16.28 8.98
CA LEU A 169 -6.11 -15.39 10.08
C LEU A 169 -7.37 -14.64 10.51
N ASP A 170 -7.65 -14.68 11.81
CA ASP A 170 -8.72 -13.94 12.47
C ASP A 170 -8.10 -12.77 13.24
N SER A 171 -8.83 -11.66 13.31
CA SER A 171 -8.39 -10.45 14.01
C SER A 171 -7.02 -9.97 13.52
N THR A 172 -6.84 -9.96 12.21
CA THR A 172 -5.58 -9.58 11.56
C THR A 172 -5.41 -8.07 11.64
N TYR A 173 -4.20 -7.64 11.98
CA TYR A 173 -3.79 -6.24 11.90
C TYR A 173 -2.65 -6.12 10.90
N PHE A 174 -2.57 -4.95 10.25
CA PHE A 174 -1.45 -4.54 9.45
C PHE A 174 -0.97 -3.18 9.94
N SER A 175 0.33 -2.95 9.89
CA SER A 175 0.89 -1.67 10.30
C SER A 175 1.88 -1.16 9.29
N ILE A 176 1.82 0.13 8.99
CA ILE A 176 2.95 0.86 8.42
C ILE A 176 3.86 1.17 9.61
N TRP A 177 4.99 0.48 9.67
CA TRP A 177 6.04 0.71 10.66
C TRP A 177 7.08 1.65 10.09
N THR A 178 7.48 2.65 10.86
CA THR A 178 8.49 3.61 10.43
C THR A 178 9.46 3.93 11.55
N ASP A 179 10.72 3.97 11.15
CA ASP A 179 11.86 4.50 11.88
C ASP A 179 12.32 5.74 11.09
N PRO A 180 11.81 6.94 11.43
CA PRO A 180 11.84 8.06 10.51
C PRO A 180 13.24 8.63 10.30
N ASP A 181 14.10 8.61 11.33
CA ASP A 181 15.47 9.15 11.33
C ASP A 181 15.57 10.42 10.47
N LEU A 182 14.89 11.51 10.88
CA LEU A 182 14.82 12.77 10.12
C LEU A 182 16.16 13.51 10.21
N GLY A 183 17.18 12.93 9.56
CA GLY A 183 18.57 13.25 9.79
C GLY A 183 19.07 12.52 11.01
N CYS A 184 19.14 13.21 12.16
CA CYS A 184 19.59 12.58 13.40
C CYS A 184 18.45 11.90 14.17
N TYR A 185 18.57 10.58 14.29
CA TYR A 185 17.60 9.71 14.96
C TYR A 185 17.28 10.06 16.42
N THR A 186 18.10 10.88 17.08
CA THR A 186 17.91 11.21 18.51
C THR A 186 17.01 12.41 18.76
N ASP A 187 16.68 13.20 17.75
CA ASP A 187 16.02 14.49 17.89
C ASP A 187 14.76 14.62 17.04
N ASP A 188 14.15 13.48 16.76
CA ASP A 188 12.86 13.37 16.11
C ASP A 188 11.71 13.48 17.10
N TYR A 189 10.81 14.42 16.84
CA TYR A 189 9.46 14.42 17.36
C TYR A 189 8.47 13.93 16.30
N VAL A 190 7.43 13.24 16.78
CA VAL A 190 6.44 12.62 15.93
C VAL A 190 5.03 12.90 16.44
N GLY A 191 4.05 12.77 15.56
CA GLY A 191 2.65 12.91 15.91
C GLY A 191 1.72 12.38 14.85
N TYR A 192 0.42 12.53 15.08
CA TYR A 192 -0.60 12.09 14.14
C TYR A 192 -1.72 13.12 14.04
N ASN A 193 -1.97 13.63 12.83
CA ASN A 193 -3.07 14.54 12.58
C ASN A 193 -4.34 13.73 12.26
N PRO A 194 -5.33 13.67 13.18
CA PRO A 194 -6.54 12.87 12.97
C PRO A 194 -7.48 13.45 11.91
N ASP A 195 -7.44 14.75 11.64
CA ASP A 195 -8.31 15.39 10.64
C ASP A 195 -7.88 15.05 9.21
N ASN A 196 -6.57 14.87 8.99
CA ASN A 196 -5.99 14.49 7.70
C ASN A 196 -5.57 13.01 7.61
N HIS A 197 -5.78 12.23 8.68
CA HIS A 197 -5.35 10.85 8.82
C HIS A 197 -3.85 10.61 8.57
N MET A 198 -2.99 11.55 8.98
CA MET A 198 -1.58 11.57 8.59
C MET A 198 -0.66 11.49 9.81
N ALA A 199 0.26 10.52 9.83
CA ALA A 199 1.37 10.56 10.78
C ALA A 199 2.45 11.52 10.28
N PHE A 200 3.20 12.16 11.17
CA PHE A 200 4.22 13.13 10.78
C PHE A 200 5.42 13.12 11.72
N VAL A 201 6.57 13.51 11.20
CA VAL A 201 7.84 13.70 11.91
C VAL A 201 8.38 15.11 11.66
N TYR A 202 9.00 15.68 12.69
CA TYR A 202 9.61 17.02 12.71
C TYR A 202 10.73 17.06 13.75
N ASN A 203 11.66 18.01 13.62
CA ASN A 203 12.79 18.07 14.54
C ASN A 203 12.42 18.71 15.89
N THR A 204 13.07 18.26 16.96
CA THR A 204 12.83 18.77 18.32
C THR A 204 13.26 20.22 18.51
N ASP A 205 14.28 20.66 17.79
CA ASP A 205 14.83 22.02 17.85
C ASP A 205 15.18 22.59 16.46
N ALA A 206 15.78 23.78 16.42
CA ALA A 206 16.10 24.48 15.17
C ALA A 206 17.35 23.93 14.44
N GLN A 207 18.04 22.94 15.02
CA GLN A 207 19.23 22.31 14.47
C GLN A 207 19.08 20.78 14.54
N ASP A 208 19.15 20.12 13.40
CA ASP A 208 19.17 18.66 13.35
C ASP A 208 20.54 18.12 13.79
N GLY A 209 20.55 17.44 14.94
CA GLY A 209 21.64 16.72 15.57
C GLY A 209 21.52 16.68 17.10
N SER A 210 22.11 15.65 17.70
CA SER A 210 22.15 15.48 19.16
C SER A 210 22.87 16.62 19.89
N VAL A 211 23.85 17.27 19.23
CA VAL A 211 24.49 18.51 19.70
C VAL A 211 24.79 19.43 18.51
N GLY A 212 23.91 20.42 18.32
CA GLY A 212 23.92 21.25 17.12
C GLY A 212 23.82 20.38 15.89
N CYS A 213 24.59 20.65 14.83
CA CYS A 213 24.50 19.87 13.59
C CYS A 213 25.19 18.49 13.62
N ASN A 214 25.60 17.97 14.77
CA ASN A 214 26.31 16.68 14.85
C ASN A 214 25.38 15.60 15.37
N CYS A 215 25.35 14.46 14.67
CA CYS A 215 24.71 13.25 15.14
C CYS A 215 25.74 12.19 15.55
N ASP A 216 25.35 11.34 16.49
CA ASP A 216 26.16 10.20 16.88
C ASP A 216 26.39 9.25 15.69
N GLN A 217 27.48 8.48 15.77
CA GLN A 217 27.92 7.55 14.71
C GLN A 217 28.22 8.18 13.34
N GLY A 218 28.25 9.51 13.23
CA GLY A 218 28.53 10.22 11.99
C GLY A 218 27.38 10.17 10.99
N VAL A 219 26.13 10.02 11.49
CA VAL A 219 24.92 10.17 10.68
C VAL A 219 24.86 11.61 10.14
N ASN A 220 24.44 11.75 8.87
CA ASN A 220 24.29 13.05 8.23
C ASN A 220 23.07 13.77 8.79
N THR A 221 23.17 15.08 8.94
CA THR A 221 22.09 15.94 9.41
C THR A 221 21.72 16.98 8.36
N TYR A 222 20.50 17.48 8.45
CA TYR A 222 19.94 18.61 7.72
C TYR A 222 20.41 19.97 8.28
N CYS A 223 21.10 19.99 9.42
CA CYS A 223 21.53 21.22 10.08
C CYS A 223 20.33 22.16 10.34
N GLU A 224 20.25 23.30 9.65
CA GLU A 224 19.18 24.29 9.79
C GLU A 224 18.12 24.18 8.66
N GLU A 225 18.31 23.29 7.68
CA GLU A 225 17.44 23.09 6.52
C GLU A 225 16.57 21.83 6.69
N ILE A 226 15.85 21.78 7.81
CA ILE A 226 15.14 20.59 8.28
C ILE A 226 13.75 20.50 7.61
N PRO A 227 13.45 19.41 6.86
CA PRO A 227 12.12 19.21 6.32
C PRO A 227 11.14 18.72 7.39
N MET A 228 9.84 18.72 7.07
CA MET A 228 8.87 17.85 7.73
C MET A 228 8.47 16.73 6.78
N VAL A 229 8.22 15.55 7.32
CA VAL A 229 7.78 14.39 6.55
C VAL A 229 6.46 13.85 7.12
N GLY A 230 5.50 13.59 6.23
CA GLY A 230 4.21 13.00 6.54
C GLY A 230 4.04 11.63 5.88
N ILE A 231 3.36 10.73 6.55
CA ILE A 231 2.91 9.44 6.00
C ILE A 231 1.39 9.48 5.90
N LEU A 232 0.91 9.52 4.66
CA LEU A 232 -0.47 9.77 4.30
C LEU A 232 -1.10 8.51 3.67
N PRO A 233 -1.97 7.79 4.37
CA PRO A 233 -2.82 6.76 3.78
C PRO A 233 -3.76 7.39 2.72
N LEU A 234 -3.72 6.86 1.51
CA LEU A 234 -4.48 7.34 0.34
C LEU A 234 -5.68 6.46 0.03
N ASP A 235 -5.51 5.14 0.18
CA ASP A 235 -6.61 4.18 0.05
C ASP A 235 -6.44 3.03 1.05
N GLY A 236 -7.56 2.58 1.61
CA GLY A 236 -7.62 1.76 2.81
C GLY A 236 -7.54 0.25 2.58
N ILE A 237 -7.19 -0.47 3.65
CA ILE A 237 -7.07 -1.94 3.71
C ILE A 237 -8.42 -2.64 3.58
N ASP A 238 -9.53 -2.02 3.95
CA ASP A 238 -10.82 -2.66 3.81
C ASP A 238 -11.41 -2.50 2.40
N SER A 239 -12.26 -3.45 2.02
CA SER A 239 -13.06 -3.42 0.78
C SER A 239 -13.99 -2.20 0.64
N GLN A 240 -14.00 -1.27 1.61
CA GLN A 240 -14.72 -0.01 1.57
C GLN A 240 -13.78 1.19 1.30
N GLY A 241 -12.46 0.98 1.24
CA GLY A 241 -11.44 2.01 1.03
C GLY A 241 -11.33 2.99 2.21
N ASN A 242 -11.55 2.50 3.44
CA ASN A 242 -11.39 3.31 4.65
C ASN A 242 -9.92 3.52 4.98
N THR A 243 -9.47 4.75 4.84
CA THR A 243 -8.08 5.15 5.13
C THR A 243 -7.82 5.41 6.60
N SER A 244 -8.86 5.46 7.45
CA SER A 244 -8.69 5.74 8.88
C SER A 244 -7.98 4.57 9.56
N PRO A 245 -6.76 4.79 10.11
CA PRO A 245 -6.08 3.81 10.94
C PRO A 245 -6.90 3.46 12.18
N SER A 246 -6.75 2.26 12.73
CA SER A 246 -7.36 1.86 13.99
C SER A 246 -6.64 2.44 15.22
N SER A 247 -5.35 2.74 15.09
CA SER A 247 -4.56 3.45 16.09
C SER A 247 -3.26 4.01 15.48
N PHE A 248 -2.67 4.98 16.17
CA PHE A 248 -1.31 5.45 15.96
C PHE A 248 -0.51 5.32 17.24
N VAL A 249 0.57 4.53 17.20
CA VAL A 249 1.42 4.23 18.35
C VAL A 249 2.84 4.72 18.11
N VAL A 250 3.40 5.36 19.13
CA VAL A 250 4.81 5.75 19.19
C VAL A 250 5.46 4.99 20.33
N TYR A 251 6.61 4.38 20.06
CA TYR A 251 7.39 3.69 21.07
C TYR A 251 8.88 3.97 20.90
N HIS A 252 9.67 3.63 21.91
CA HIS A 252 11.10 3.97 21.99
C HIS A 252 11.96 2.86 21.39
N GLY A 253 12.81 3.18 20.41
CA GLY A 253 13.86 2.27 19.90
C GLY A 253 15.06 2.18 20.84
N TYR A 254 15.31 3.24 21.62
CA TYR A 254 16.36 3.27 22.64
C TYR A 254 15.90 4.06 23.85
N GLU A 255 16.25 3.61 25.06
CA GLU A 255 15.96 4.26 26.34
C GLU A 255 14.50 4.72 26.53
N GLY A 256 13.72 3.93 27.28
CA GLY A 256 12.35 4.25 27.65
C GLY A 256 11.81 3.34 28.74
N PRO A 257 10.57 3.56 29.20
CA PRO A 257 9.90 2.63 30.10
C PRO A 257 9.87 1.21 29.49
N PRO A 258 10.14 0.14 30.26
CA PRO A 258 10.27 -1.22 29.70
C PRO A 258 9.08 -1.72 28.88
N ASN A 259 7.86 -1.22 29.14
CA ASN A 259 6.64 -1.59 28.42
C ASN A 259 6.31 -0.65 27.23
N GLN A 260 7.20 0.31 26.92
CA GLN A 260 7.08 1.30 25.84
C GLN A 260 8.31 1.27 24.90
N GLY A 261 9.15 0.24 25.02
CA GLY A 261 10.34 0.06 24.18
C GLY A 261 10.10 -0.91 23.00
N ASP A 262 11.19 -1.39 22.41
CA ASP A 262 11.14 -2.39 21.34
C ASP A 262 10.45 -3.71 21.77
N PRO A 263 9.55 -4.24 20.94
CA PRO A 263 8.96 -5.57 21.15
C PRO A 263 9.97 -6.69 20.87
N ASN A 264 9.96 -7.72 21.71
CA ASN A 264 10.89 -8.85 21.65
C ASN A 264 10.20 -10.19 21.33
N ILE A 265 8.90 -10.31 21.59
CA ILE A 265 8.13 -11.54 21.34
C ILE A 265 6.87 -11.26 20.49
N PRO A 266 6.34 -12.24 19.73
CA PRO A 266 5.19 -12.02 18.84
C PRO A 266 3.98 -11.35 19.48
N LEU A 267 3.69 -11.64 20.76
CA LEU A 267 2.57 -11.03 21.48
C LEU A 267 2.76 -9.52 21.70
N GLU A 268 4.00 -9.07 21.89
CA GLU A 268 4.34 -7.66 22.10
C GLU A 268 4.15 -6.86 20.80
N TYR A 269 4.63 -7.39 19.66
CA TYR A 269 4.33 -6.82 18.34
C TYR A 269 2.81 -6.71 18.12
N TYR A 270 2.08 -7.80 18.34
CA TYR A 270 0.64 -7.83 18.15
C TYR A 270 -0.10 -6.81 19.03
N ARG A 271 0.33 -6.60 20.28
CA ARG A 271 -0.25 -5.59 21.18
C ARG A 271 -0.03 -4.17 20.67
N LEU A 272 1.18 -3.84 20.21
CA LEU A 272 1.43 -2.53 19.62
C LEU A 272 0.56 -2.29 18.38
N MET A 273 0.37 -3.32 17.54
CA MET A 273 -0.54 -3.25 16.37
C MET A 273 -2.01 -3.05 16.76
N GLN A 274 -2.38 -3.39 18.00
CA GLN A 274 -3.72 -3.18 18.57
C GLN A 274 -3.88 -1.84 19.30
N GLY A 275 -2.85 -0.98 19.33
CA GLY A 275 -2.89 0.26 20.10
C GLY A 275 -2.68 0.06 21.61
N GLN A 276 -1.92 -0.96 22.01
CA GLN A 276 -1.65 -1.30 23.41
C GLN A 276 -0.15 -1.32 23.69
N TRP A 277 0.23 -1.06 24.95
CA TRP A 277 1.62 -1.25 25.40
C TRP A 277 2.04 -2.72 25.41
N LEU A 278 3.34 -2.97 25.54
CA LEU A 278 3.91 -4.32 25.47
C LEU A 278 3.30 -5.28 26.51
N ASP A 279 2.86 -4.77 27.66
CA ASP A 279 2.21 -5.53 28.73
C ASP A 279 0.69 -5.74 28.53
N GLY A 280 0.10 -5.11 27.51
CA GLY A 280 -1.33 -5.12 27.19
C GLY A 280 -2.14 -4.03 27.89
N SER A 281 -1.49 -3.12 28.62
CA SER A 281 -2.16 -1.94 29.17
C SER A 281 -2.55 -0.95 28.06
N PRO A 282 -3.66 -0.21 28.23
CA PRO A 282 -4.05 0.81 27.26
C PRO A 282 -3.05 1.96 27.25
N ILE A 283 -2.86 2.56 26.07
CA ILE A 283 -2.17 3.83 25.91
C ILE A 283 -3.12 4.94 26.35
N THR A 284 -2.64 5.89 27.16
CA THR A 284 -3.44 6.98 27.72
C THR A 284 -2.84 8.34 27.40
N ASP A 285 -3.70 9.37 27.37
CA ASP A 285 -3.30 10.77 27.34
C ASP A 285 -2.69 11.22 28.69
N PRO A 286 -2.22 12.48 28.81
CA PRO A 286 -1.69 13.02 30.07
C PRO A 286 -2.70 13.08 31.22
N ASN A 287 -4.00 12.99 30.93
CA ASN A 287 -5.07 12.93 31.94
C ASN A 287 -5.34 11.49 32.42
N GLY A 288 -4.71 10.49 31.80
CA GLY A 288 -4.90 9.07 32.10
C GLY A 288 -6.09 8.44 31.37
N GLU A 289 -6.65 9.11 30.36
CA GLU A 289 -7.75 8.59 29.54
C GLU A 289 -7.22 7.78 28.36
N PRO A 290 -7.74 6.57 28.09
CA PRO A 290 -7.32 5.77 26.94
C PRO A 290 -7.50 6.50 25.60
N ILE A 291 -6.49 6.40 24.74
CA ILE A 291 -6.45 7.04 23.42
C ILE A 291 -6.19 6.03 22.30
N GLN A 292 -6.57 6.42 21.08
CA GLN A 292 -6.27 5.68 19.86
C GLN A 292 -5.06 6.22 19.12
N TYR A 293 -4.80 7.54 19.21
CA TYR A 293 -3.74 8.21 18.47
C TYR A 293 -2.89 9.02 19.44
N MET A 294 -1.60 8.67 19.52
CA MET A 294 -0.63 9.41 20.32
C MET A 294 -0.30 10.75 19.67
N TYR A 295 -0.16 11.80 20.50
CA TYR A 295 0.21 13.15 20.08
C TYR A 295 -0.66 13.70 18.93
N PRO A 296 -1.99 13.81 19.12
CA PRO A 296 -2.91 14.26 18.07
C PRO A 296 -2.89 15.77 17.81
N GLY A 297 -2.25 16.55 18.68
CA GLY A 297 -2.23 18.01 18.65
C GLY A 297 -1.22 18.59 17.67
N ALA A 298 -1.52 19.79 17.19
CA ALA A 298 -0.58 20.56 16.39
C ALA A 298 0.65 20.98 17.23
N PRO A 299 1.89 20.85 16.72
CA PRO A 299 3.09 21.21 17.47
C PRO A 299 3.17 22.69 17.84
N ASP A 300 2.62 23.58 17.00
CA ASP A 300 2.57 25.04 17.23
C ASP A 300 1.45 25.50 18.17
N ASN A 301 0.64 24.57 18.71
CA ASN A 301 -0.42 24.86 19.67
C ASN A 301 -0.11 24.27 21.05
N GLU A 302 0.27 25.14 22.00
CA GLU A 302 0.62 24.75 23.38
C GLU A 302 -0.57 24.16 24.17
N ASP A 303 -1.82 24.42 23.76
CA ASP A 303 -3.03 23.92 24.43
C ASP A 303 -3.44 22.51 23.97
N GLU A 304 -2.83 22.00 22.88
CA GLU A 304 -3.09 20.66 22.34
C GLU A 304 -1.98 19.69 22.72
N TRP A 305 -2.30 18.39 22.86
CA TRP A 305 -1.29 17.40 23.25
C TRP A 305 -0.43 16.96 22.06
N SER A 306 0.81 17.43 22.06
CA SER A 306 1.87 17.11 21.11
C SER A 306 3.18 16.87 21.88
N MET A 307 4.22 16.33 21.22
CA MET A 307 5.52 16.19 21.89
C MET A 307 6.13 17.53 22.33
N CYS A 308 5.73 18.64 21.69
CA CYS A 308 6.09 20.01 22.10
C CYS A 308 5.44 20.43 23.42
N SER A 309 4.16 20.13 23.63
CA SER A 309 3.44 20.52 24.86
C SER A 309 3.58 19.50 26.00
N ASP A 310 4.04 18.28 25.73
CA ASP A 310 4.23 17.20 26.72
C ASP A 310 5.48 17.38 27.61
N GLY A 311 5.86 18.64 27.87
CA GLY A 311 6.92 18.99 28.82
C GLY A 311 8.34 18.62 28.40
N GLY A 312 8.59 18.49 27.09
CA GLY A 312 9.86 18.03 26.55
C GLY A 312 9.98 16.52 26.62
N ALA A 313 9.06 15.81 25.93
CA ALA A 313 9.11 14.36 25.77
C ALA A 313 10.56 13.94 25.49
N PRO A 314 11.13 12.93 26.19
CA PRO A 314 12.56 12.65 26.15
C PRO A 314 13.02 12.50 24.71
N VAL A 315 13.93 13.35 24.24
CA VAL A 315 14.55 13.20 22.91
C VAL A 315 15.16 11.80 22.81
N GLY A 316 14.97 11.14 21.68
CA GLY A 316 15.46 9.79 21.47
C GLY A 316 14.87 9.15 20.24
N ASP A 317 15.32 7.92 20.03
CA ASP A 317 15.03 7.12 18.85
C ASP A 317 13.55 6.68 18.82
N ARG A 318 12.78 7.15 17.83
CA ARG A 318 11.32 6.98 17.76
C ARG A 318 10.91 5.95 16.71
N ARG A 319 9.97 5.08 17.10
CA ARG A 319 9.28 4.19 16.17
C ARG A 319 7.81 4.54 16.10
N MET A 320 7.30 4.63 14.87
CA MET A 320 5.91 4.91 14.57
C MET A 320 5.22 3.68 14.02
N LEU A 321 3.97 3.47 14.44
CA LEU A 321 3.08 2.44 13.93
C LEU A 321 1.74 3.06 13.56
N ILE A 322 1.41 3.03 12.26
CA ILE A 322 0.09 3.38 11.74
C ILE A 322 -0.66 2.07 11.54
N ASN A 323 -1.59 1.77 12.44
CA ASN A 323 -2.21 0.46 12.55
C ASN A 323 -3.55 0.39 11.83
N PHE A 324 -3.86 -0.73 11.22
CA PHE A 324 -5.11 -1.00 10.50
C PHE A 324 -5.67 -2.36 10.91
N GLY A 325 -6.99 -2.45 11.05
CA GLY A 325 -7.70 -3.65 11.46
C GLY A 325 -8.54 -3.47 12.75
N PRO A 326 -9.10 -4.56 13.30
CA PRO A 326 -8.93 -5.93 12.86
C PRO A 326 -9.70 -6.24 11.57
N PHE A 327 -9.20 -7.16 10.76
CA PHE A 327 -9.92 -7.75 9.64
C PHE A 327 -9.75 -9.28 9.58
N ASN A 328 -10.68 -9.94 8.90
CA ASN A 328 -10.61 -11.38 8.64
C ASN A 328 -9.82 -11.63 7.37
N PHE A 329 -8.82 -12.50 7.42
CA PHE A 329 -7.93 -12.75 6.29
C PHE A 329 -7.88 -14.26 5.96
N PRO A 330 -8.94 -14.81 5.35
CA PRO A 330 -8.98 -16.22 4.96
C PRO A 330 -8.00 -16.53 3.82
N GLN A 331 -7.74 -17.82 3.55
CA GLN A 331 -6.89 -18.24 2.44
C GLN A 331 -7.37 -17.63 1.11
N GLY A 332 -6.45 -17.04 0.36
CA GLY A 332 -6.68 -16.38 -0.91
C GLY A 332 -7.29 -14.98 -0.81
N ALA A 333 -7.60 -14.49 0.39
CA ALA A 333 -8.00 -13.11 0.59
C ALA A 333 -6.88 -12.16 0.20
N ILE A 334 -7.29 -10.99 -0.28
CA ILE A 334 -6.42 -9.91 -0.73
C ILE A 334 -6.91 -8.67 -0.02
N GLU A 335 -6.00 -7.99 0.67
CA GLU A 335 -6.22 -6.63 1.16
C GLU A 335 -5.13 -5.73 0.58
N ALA A 336 -5.42 -4.46 0.35
CA ALA A 336 -4.48 -3.54 -0.26
C ALA A 336 -4.51 -2.19 0.44
N ILE A 337 -3.35 -1.53 0.56
CA ILE A 337 -3.24 -0.16 1.06
C ILE A 337 -2.41 0.64 0.08
N SER A 338 -2.82 1.88 -0.15
CA SER A 338 -2.00 2.85 -0.85
C SER A 338 -1.66 3.99 0.11
N PHE A 339 -0.42 4.43 0.13
CA PHE A 339 0.01 5.57 0.94
C PHE A 339 1.09 6.39 0.24
N ALA A 340 1.22 7.65 0.66
CA ALA A 340 2.28 8.55 0.23
C ALA A 340 3.20 8.90 1.40
N VAL A 341 4.47 9.14 1.09
CA VAL A 341 5.43 9.80 1.97
C VAL A 341 5.65 11.20 1.41
N VAL A 342 5.14 12.21 2.12
CA VAL A 342 5.07 13.61 1.67
C VAL A 342 6.12 14.41 2.41
N GLY A 343 7.03 15.06 1.67
CA GLY A 343 8.03 15.96 2.23
C GLY A 343 7.69 17.44 1.99
N VAL A 344 7.93 18.29 2.98
CA VAL A 344 7.94 19.74 2.83
C VAL A 344 9.25 20.30 3.39
N GLU A 345 9.91 21.14 2.60
CA GLU A 345 11.18 21.78 2.96
C GLU A 345 10.93 23.15 3.63
N ASP A 346 12.00 23.80 4.09
CA ASP A 346 11.97 25.17 4.65
C ASP A 346 10.99 25.39 5.81
N VAL A 347 10.88 24.41 6.71
CA VAL A 347 9.96 24.47 7.84
C VAL A 347 10.61 25.15 9.07
N PRO A 348 9.95 26.15 9.69
CA PRO A 348 10.48 26.80 10.88
C PRO A 348 10.35 25.91 12.13
N HIS A 349 11.47 25.39 12.61
CA HIS A 349 11.58 24.61 13.85
C HIS A 349 12.12 25.47 15.03
N PRO A 350 11.89 25.09 16.30
CA PRO A 350 11.06 23.98 16.80
C PRO A 350 9.55 24.21 16.69
N CYS A 351 8.79 23.15 16.94
CA CYS A 351 7.33 23.17 17.08
C CYS A 351 6.62 23.85 15.89
N PRO A 352 6.86 23.32 14.68
CA PRO A 352 6.38 23.94 13.46
C PRO A 352 4.85 23.87 13.33
N SER A 353 4.31 24.77 12.53
CA SER A 353 2.91 24.68 12.09
C SER A 353 2.74 23.49 11.15
N LEU A 354 1.66 22.72 11.31
CA LEU A 354 1.34 21.60 10.40
C LEU A 354 0.81 22.06 9.04
N ASN A 355 0.44 23.34 8.89
CA ASN A 355 -0.24 23.83 7.69
C ASN A 355 0.51 23.51 6.38
N PRO A 356 1.82 23.74 6.24
CA PRO A 356 2.53 23.42 4.99
C PRO A 356 2.43 21.93 4.61
N LEU A 357 2.57 21.04 5.59
CA LEU A 357 2.48 19.61 5.36
C LEU A 357 1.04 19.17 5.05
N THR A 358 0.06 19.74 5.75
CA THR A 358 -1.38 19.48 5.50
C THR A 358 -1.82 19.98 4.11
N ASP A 359 -1.35 21.14 3.68
CA ASP A 359 -1.64 21.69 2.34
C ASP A 359 -1.03 20.78 1.25
N ALA A 360 0.23 20.37 1.41
CA ALA A 360 0.87 19.43 0.50
C ALA A 360 0.14 18.07 0.47
N ALA A 361 -0.26 17.54 1.62
CA ALA A 361 -1.03 16.30 1.71
C ALA A 361 -2.37 16.38 0.97
N ASN A 362 -3.07 17.51 1.05
CA ASN A 362 -4.33 17.72 0.33
C ASN A 362 -4.13 17.78 -1.19
N GLU A 363 -3.04 18.40 -1.67
CA GLU A 363 -2.69 18.41 -3.09
C GLU A 363 -2.35 17.00 -3.60
N VAL A 364 -1.55 16.25 -2.84
CA VAL A 364 -1.19 14.85 -3.12
C VAL A 364 -2.44 13.97 -3.18
N LEU A 365 -3.36 14.10 -2.21
CA LEU A 365 -4.61 13.35 -2.19
C LEU A 365 -5.48 13.69 -3.39
N GLY A 366 -5.64 14.98 -3.72
CA GLY A 366 -6.41 15.42 -4.88
C GLY A 366 -5.84 14.90 -6.21
N PHE A 367 -4.52 14.84 -6.33
CA PHE A 367 -3.85 14.23 -7.49
C PHE A 367 -4.08 12.72 -7.55
N TYR A 368 -3.94 12.02 -6.43
CA TYR A 368 -4.16 10.58 -6.34
C TYR A 368 -5.61 10.18 -6.70
N ASP A 369 -6.60 10.96 -6.26
CA ASP A 369 -8.01 10.74 -6.59
C ASP A 369 -8.29 10.83 -8.11
N ILE A 370 -7.53 11.66 -8.83
CA ILE A 370 -7.63 11.74 -10.30
C ILE A 370 -7.01 10.51 -10.95
N LEU A 371 -5.84 10.07 -10.48
CA LEU A 371 -5.15 8.89 -11.02
C LEU A 371 -5.97 7.60 -10.84
N SER A 372 -6.59 7.44 -9.68
CA SER A 372 -7.43 6.28 -9.37
C SER A 372 -8.74 6.25 -10.16
N ALA A 373 -9.21 7.40 -10.66
CA ALA A 373 -10.38 7.48 -11.53
C ALA A 373 -10.09 7.05 -12.99
N GLU A 374 -8.82 6.95 -13.40
CA GLU A 374 -8.40 6.62 -14.77
C GLU A 374 -8.26 5.12 -15.06
N GLU A 375 -8.99 4.22 -14.37
CA GLU A 375 -9.22 2.87 -14.92
C GLU A 375 -9.99 3.02 -16.23
N SER A 376 -9.23 3.04 -17.34
CA SER A 376 -9.71 3.12 -18.70
C SER A 376 -10.86 2.13 -18.87
N PRO A 377 -11.99 2.56 -19.47
CA PRO A 377 -13.04 1.63 -19.80
C PRO A 377 -12.58 0.72 -20.93
N GLY A 378 -11.83 -0.33 -20.58
CA GLY A 378 -11.62 -1.52 -21.41
C GLY A 378 -12.94 -1.88 -22.08
N LYS A 379 -12.85 -2.10 -23.39
CA LYS A 379 -13.98 -2.31 -24.28
C LYS A 379 -14.96 -3.31 -23.65
N VAL A 380 -16.25 -3.01 -23.66
CA VAL A 380 -17.27 -3.98 -23.24
C VAL A 380 -17.33 -5.04 -24.33
N GLU A 381 -16.89 -6.25 -24.01
CA GLU A 381 -16.75 -7.37 -24.94
C GLU A 381 -17.74 -8.50 -24.67
N CYS A 382 -18.40 -8.50 -23.52
CA CYS A 382 -19.53 -9.38 -23.23
C CYS A 382 -20.67 -8.63 -22.52
N ASN A 383 -21.90 -9.10 -22.67
CA ASN A 383 -23.04 -8.51 -21.96
C ASN A 383 -23.16 -9.10 -20.56
N ALA A 384 -23.28 -8.22 -19.58
CA ALA A 384 -23.58 -8.59 -18.21
C ALA A 384 -24.76 -7.76 -17.71
N THR A 385 -25.74 -8.42 -17.10
CA THR A 385 -26.97 -7.78 -16.63
C THR A 385 -27.15 -8.03 -15.15
N VAL A 386 -27.86 -7.15 -14.46
CA VAL A 386 -28.14 -7.26 -13.03
C VAL A 386 -29.64 -7.16 -12.81
N PHE A 387 -30.20 -8.18 -12.16
CA PHE A 387 -31.64 -8.23 -11.88
C PHE A 387 -31.96 -8.90 -10.53
N PRO A 388 -32.94 -8.39 -9.77
CA PRO A 388 -33.65 -7.12 -9.96
C PRO A 388 -32.74 -5.89 -9.84
N ASN A 389 -33.15 -4.77 -10.44
CA ASN A 389 -32.50 -3.48 -10.26
C ASN A 389 -33.61 -2.41 -10.22
N PRO A 390 -33.86 -1.74 -9.09
CA PRO A 390 -33.02 -1.68 -7.89
C PRO A 390 -32.97 -2.96 -7.03
N VAL A 391 -31.87 -3.13 -6.30
CA VAL A 391 -31.64 -4.21 -5.31
C VAL A 391 -32.41 -3.87 -4.03
N THR A 392 -33.51 -4.59 -3.79
CA THR A 392 -34.35 -4.41 -2.58
C THR A 392 -34.12 -5.49 -1.53
N GLY A 393 -33.47 -6.59 -1.91
CA GLY A 393 -33.09 -7.70 -1.03
C GLY A 393 -31.88 -8.45 -1.58
N GLN A 394 -32.04 -9.08 -2.74
CA GLN A 394 -30.97 -9.78 -3.44
C GLN A 394 -31.10 -9.54 -4.95
N SER A 395 -29.97 -9.51 -5.65
CA SER A 395 -29.91 -9.39 -7.11
C SER A 395 -28.78 -10.23 -7.65
N VAL A 396 -28.85 -10.57 -8.93
CA VAL A 396 -27.90 -11.46 -9.57
C VAL A 396 -27.30 -10.75 -10.77
N ILE A 397 -25.98 -10.59 -10.76
CA ILE A 397 -25.22 -10.25 -11.95
C ILE A 397 -25.09 -11.52 -12.77
N THR A 398 -25.60 -11.50 -14.00
CA THR A 398 -25.64 -12.64 -14.93
C THR A 398 -24.88 -12.27 -16.18
N LEU A 399 -23.90 -13.10 -16.54
CA LEU A 399 -23.23 -13.03 -17.83
C LEU A 399 -24.17 -13.54 -18.94
N ASP A 400 -24.02 -13.06 -20.16
CA ASP A 400 -24.77 -13.58 -21.30
C ASP A 400 -24.50 -15.07 -21.55
N ALA A 401 -25.39 -15.70 -22.33
CA ALA A 401 -25.34 -17.13 -22.60
C ALA A 401 -24.16 -17.56 -23.48
N GLU A 402 -23.31 -16.63 -23.91
CA GLU A 402 -22.14 -16.92 -24.74
C GLU A 402 -20.91 -17.30 -23.91
N HIS A 403 -20.92 -17.08 -22.58
CA HIS A 403 -19.85 -17.61 -21.73
C HIS A 403 -20.35 -18.30 -20.46
N ASP A 404 -19.58 -19.32 -20.07
CA ASP A 404 -20.02 -20.29 -19.06
C ASP A 404 -19.77 -19.82 -17.63
N ARG A 405 -18.82 -18.91 -17.40
CA ARG A 405 -18.35 -18.53 -16.06
C ARG A 405 -17.86 -17.09 -15.98
N ILE A 406 -18.22 -16.44 -14.88
CA ILE A 406 -17.58 -15.21 -14.42
C ILE A 406 -16.31 -15.62 -13.69
N TRP A 407 -15.14 -15.16 -14.12
CA TRP A 407 -13.88 -15.39 -13.41
C TRP A 407 -13.67 -14.38 -12.28
N GLU A 408 -14.07 -13.13 -12.51
CA GLU A 408 -13.86 -12.00 -11.61
C GLU A 408 -15.06 -11.06 -11.64
N VAL A 409 -15.40 -10.50 -10.49
CA VAL A 409 -16.38 -9.42 -10.30
C VAL A 409 -15.73 -8.32 -9.48
N ILE A 410 -15.85 -7.09 -9.96
CA ILE A 410 -15.52 -5.87 -9.25
C ILE A 410 -16.77 -4.99 -9.25
N ILE A 411 -17.21 -4.52 -8.09
CA ILE A 411 -18.29 -3.56 -7.93
C ILE A 411 -17.65 -2.27 -7.45
N TYR A 412 -17.98 -1.17 -8.11
CA TYR A 412 -17.50 0.16 -7.77
C TYR A 412 -18.65 1.03 -7.25
N THR A 413 -18.36 1.88 -6.29
CA THR A 413 -19.24 2.99 -5.90
C THR A 413 -19.30 4.05 -7.02
N SER A 414 -20.19 5.03 -6.88
CA SER A 414 -20.35 6.10 -7.86
C SER A 414 -19.14 7.04 -8.00
N ASN A 415 -18.24 7.06 -7.01
CA ASN A 415 -16.96 7.78 -7.04
C ASN A 415 -15.79 6.89 -7.48
N GLY A 416 -16.06 5.68 -8.03
CA GLY A 416 -15.03 4.82 -8.61
C GLY A 416 -14.28 3.94 -7.62
N LYS A 417 -14.55 4.04 -6.30
CA LYS A 417 -13.94 3.14 -5.30
C LYS A 417 -14.49 1.73 -5.43
N THR A 418 -13.64 0.72 -5.27
CA THR A 418 -14.09 -0.67 -5.20
C THR A 418 -14.90 -0.88 -3.92
N ALA A 419 -16.14 -1.34 -4.06
CA ALA A 419 -17.05 -1.69 -2.96
C ALA A 419 -17.12 -3.21 -2.70
N LEU A 420 -16.82 -4.01 -3.73
CA LEU A 420 -16.76 -5.46 -3.64
C LEU A 420 -15.83 -6.00 -4.72
N TYR A 421 -14.97 -6.94 -4.36
CA TYR A 421 -14.13 -7.67 -5.30
C TYR A 421 -14.21 -9.16 -4.99
N GLN A 422 -14.38 -9.98 -6.02
CA GLN A 422 -14.34 -11.44 -5.90
C GLN A 422 -13.81 -12.07 -7.18
N ASN A 423 -12.92 -13.05 -7.05
CA ASN A 423 -12.38 -13.81 -8.17
C ASN A 423 -12.56 -15.34 -7.99
N ARG A 424 -12.13 -16.10 -9.01
CA ARG A 424 -12.27 -17.57 -9.09
C ARG A 424 -13.72 -18.03 -8.97
N ILE A 425 -14.66 -17.22 -9.44
CA ILE A 425 -16.07 -17.58 -9.49
C ILE A 425 -16.21 -18.70 -10.55
N SER A 426 -16.95 -19.75 -10.22
CA SER A 426 -17.09 -20.94 -11.10
C SER A 426 -18.47 -21.02 -11.75
N ASN A 427 -19.23 -19.93 -11.72
CA ASN A 427 -20.63 -19.85 -12.14
C ASN A 427 -20.82 -18.65 -13.10
N SER A 428 -21.81 -18.70 -13.99
CA SER A 428 -22.18 -17.57 -14.87
C SER A 428 -22.98 -16.48 -14.15
N GLN A 429 -23.19 -16.65 -12.85
CA GLN A 429 -24.01 -15.80 -12.00
C GLN A 429 -23.27 -15.43 -10.72
N PHE A 430 -23.43 -14.19 -10.30
CA PHE A 430 -22.90 -13.64 -9.07
C PHE A 430 -23.99 -12.95 -8.25
N GLU A 431 -24.17 -13.36 -7.00
CA GLU A 431 -25.22 -12.83 -6.13
C GLU A 431 -24.75 -11.59 -5.38
N VAL A 432 -25.57 -10.53 -5.43
CA VAL A 432 -25.37 -9.26 -4.73
C VAL A 432 -26.50 -9.07 -3.72
N GLY A 433 -26.17 -9.04 -2.44
CA GLY A 433 -27.13 -8.82 -1.36
C GLY A 433 -27.25 -7.34 -0.98
N LYS A 434 -28.42 -6.93 -0.47
CA LYS A 434 -28.59 -5.62 0.17
C LYS A 434 -27.74 -5.50 1.45
N SER A 435 -27.51 -6.60 2.16
CA SER A 435 -26.67 -6.58 3.37
C SER A 435 -25.18 -6.35 3.08
N SER A 436 -24.74 -6.59 1.84
CA SER A 436 -23.34 -6.44 1.44
C SER A 436 -23.01 -5.06 0.88
N LEU A 437 -24.00 -4.20 0.58
CA LEU A 437 -23.77 -2.88 -0.01
C LEU A 437 -24.74 -1.84 0.57
N PRO A 438 -24.28 -0.67 1.07
CA PRO A 438 -25.15 0.45 1.47
C PRO A 438 -26.04 0.96 0.32
N ALA A 439 -27.10 1.71 0.65
CA ALA A 439 -27.95 2.34 -0.35
C ALA A 439 -27.15 3.33 -1.21
N GLY A 440 -27.23 3.22 -2.54
CA GLY A 440 -26.37 3.99 -3.44
C GLY A 440 -26.42 3.51 -4.89
N VAL A 441 -25.72 4.23 -5.76
CA VAL A 441 -25.49 3.85 -7.17
C VAL A 441 -24.15 3.14 -7.27
N TYR A 442 -24.15 1.97 -7.89
CA TYR A 442 -22.97 1.15 -8.09
C TYR A 442 -22.78 0.84 -9.57
N PHE A 443 -21.53 0.69 -9.94
CA PHE A 443 -21.09 0.15 -11.22
C PHE A 443 -20.49 -1.23 -10.98
N PHE A 444 -20.48 -2.09 -11.98
CA PHE A 444 -19.76 -3.36 -11.88
C PHE A 444 -18.99 -3.65 -13.15
N ARG A 445 -17.88 -4.35 -12.98
CA ARG A 445 -17.07 -5.00 -14.00
C ARG A 445 -17.06 -6.48 -13.71
N VAL A 446 -17.30 -7.29 -14.72
CA VAL A 446 -17.08 -8.74 -14.66
C VAL A 446 -16.05 -9.12 -15.72
N ALA A 447 -15.16 -10.05 -15.40
CA ALA A 447 -14.25 -10.65 -16.38
C ALA A 447 -14.58 -12.14 -16.53
N THR A 448 -14.54 -12.66 -17.75
CA THR A 448 -14.58 -14.10 -18.02
C THR A 448 -13.20 -14.73 -17.84
N GLU A 449 -13.11 -16.05 -17.84
CA GLU A 449 -11.83 -16.78 -17.81
C GLU A 449 -10.94 -16.45 -19.03
N GLU A 450 -11.57 -16.10 -20.15
CA GLU A 450 -10.96 -15.70 -21.43
C GLU A 450 -10.61 -14.20 -21.49
N GLY A 451 -10.71 -13.48 -20.37
CA GLY A 451 -10.39 -12.05 -20.28
C GLY A 451 -11.48 -11.09 -20.77
N LYS A 452 -12.64 -11.59 -21.23
CA LYS A 452 -13.72 -10.74 -21.77
C LYS A 452 -14.40 -9.94 -20.67
N ILE A 453 -14.60 -8.64 -20.92
CA ILE A 453 -15.10 -7.70 -19.91
C ILE A 453 -16.57 -7.35 -20.16
N GLY A 454 -17.40 -7.58 -19.15
CA GLY A 454 -18.79 -7.13 -19.08
C GLY A 454 -18.94 -6.02 -18.04
N ARG A 455 -19.85 -5.07 -18.27
CA ARG A 455 -20.06 -3.93 -17.36
C ARG A 455 -21.52 -3.57 -17.24
N GLY A 456 -21.88 -2.98 -16.11
CA GLY A 456 -23.21 -2.40 -15.93
C GLY A 456 -23.32 -1.54 -14.68
N LYS A 457 -24.55 -1.17 -14.33
CA LYS A 457 -24.85 -0.37 -13.15
C LYS A 457 -26.09 -0.89 -12.45
N PHE A 458 -26.15 -0.74 -11.13
CA PHE A 458 -27.34 -0.99 -10.34
C PHE A 458 -27.48 0.00 -9.20
N VAL A 459 -28.71 0.08 -8.67
CA VAL A 459 -29.05 0.90 -7.52
C VAL A 459 -29.40 -0.02 -6.36
N VAL A 460 -28.83 0.22 -5.19
CA VAL A 460 -29.26 -0.42 -3.94
C VAL A 460 -30.15 0.57 -3.19
N HIS A 461 -31.35 0.12 -2.81
CA HIS A 461 -32.33 0.92 -2.05
C HIS A 461 -32.37 0.55 -0.58
#